data_AF-A0A9Q0XNR8-F1
#
_entry.id   AF-A0A9Q0XNR8-F1
#
_cell.length_a   1.000
_cell.length_b   1.000
_cell.length_c   1.000
_cell.angle_alpha   90.00
_cell.angle_beta   90.00
_cell.angle_gamma   90.00
#
_symmetry.space_group_name_H-M   'P 1'
#
loop_
_entity.id
_entity.type
_entity.pdbx_description
1 polymer ?
#
loop_
_entity_poly.entity_id
_entity_poly.type
_entity_poly.pdbx_seq_one_letter_code
_entity_poly.pdbx_strand_id
1 'polypeptide(L)'
;MWALRVCWVLLVSLATGSAQLLFEKIQSVTMKPCNSSTAIIPCWVTNLELNNTKVMFVKWKVQGKEFFTYDGVENKYARNATFQSANLLDLSQLTYGIASIVLSRKEAIPGNYTCEVTESNREGDTVVELTYESASWFSSMETSFIIATVIVAVFMYWFQLAAVAVKFDMTLQKKSGLILMGIIASVFAVIGIILFIPDGYEASNQSGLGLIVVPAVFLVPLLYFLFTSVFEKQPVFAIILLVLKALGYIIAVVGFFVCVSACPPTQGSVMIAGLAIIDIVAVIGLIYLLIIGAADMK
;
A
#
# COMPACT_ATOMS: atom_id res chain seq x y z
N MET A 1 42.48 -53.50 -49.88
CA MET A 1 42.23 -52.05 -50.02
C MET A 1 40.75 -51.76 -50.36
N TRP A 2 39.79 -52.20 -49.53
CA TRP A 2 38.36 -51.94 -49.79
C TRP A 2 37.51 -51.65 -48.53
N ALA A 3 38.10 -51.63 -47.32
CA ALA A 3 37.37 -51.43 -46.07
C ALA A 3 37.37 -49.98 -45.54
N LEU A 4 38.06 -49.04 -46.18
CA LEU A 4 38.25 -47.67 -45.67
C LEU A 4 37.37 -46.61 -46.33
N ARG A 5 36.56 -46.96 -47.34
CA ARG A 5 35.70 -45.98 -48.05
C ARG A 5 34.26 -45.89 -47.53
N VAL A 6 33.82 -46.79 -46.65
CA VAL A 6 32.43 -46.82 -46.17
C VAL A 6 32.23 -45.99 -44.89
N CYS A 7 33.29 -45.68 -44.14
CA CYS A 7 33.19 -44.86 -42.92
C CYS A 7 33.03 -43.35 -43.15
N TRP A 8 33.17 -42.83 -44.37
CA TRP A 8 33.01 -41.40 -44.66
C TRP A 8 31.58 -40.99 -45.08
N VAL A 9 30.70 -41.95 -45.36
CA VAL A 9 29.31 -41.63 -45.74
C VAL A 9 28.37 -41.57 -44.51
N LEU A 10 28.80 -42.06 -43.34
CA LEU A 10 27.97 -42.06 -42.13
C LEU A 10 28.23 -40.90 -41.16
N LEU A 11 29.14 -39.98 -41.48
CA LEU A 11 29.48 -38.83 -40.60
C LEU A 11 28.96 -37.47 -41.09
N VAL A 12 28.12 -37.43 -42.13
CA VAL A 12 27.61 -36.18 -42.72
C VAL A 12 26.15 -35.85 -42.31
N SER A 13 25.46 -36.70 -41.55
CA SER A 13 24.05 -36.48 -41.17
C SER A 13 23.81 -36.02 -39.72
N LEU A 14 24.81 -35.48 -39.03
CA LEU A 14 24.67 -34.97 -37.65
C LEU A 14 25.10 -33.51 -37.53
N ALA A 15 24.50 -32.67 -38.36
CA ALA A 15 24.45 -31.23 -38.14
C ALA A 15 23.02 -30.72 -38.43
N THR A 16 22.02 -31.39 -37.88
CA THR A 16 20.72 -30.74 -37.61
C THR A 16 20.97 -29.70 -36.53
N GLY A 17 21.39 -28.51 -36.95
CA GLY A 17 21.40 -27.34 -36.08
C GLY A 17 19.98 -27.10 -35.62
N SER A 18 19.69 -27.41 -34.35
CA SER A 18 18.49 -26.91 -33.69
C SER A 18 18.63 -25.38 -33.63
N ALA A 19 17.95 -24.68 -34.53
CA ALA A 19 17.94 -23.24 -34.55
C ALA A 19 17.14 -22.74 -33.33
N GLN A 20 17.83 -22.32 -32.27
CA GLN A 20 17.18 -21.79 -31.07
C GLN A 20 16.45 -20.48 -31.36
N LEU A 21 15.38 -20.22 -30.62
CA LEU A 21 14.74 -18.90 -30.60
C LEU A 21 15.56 -17.93 -29.74
N LEU A 22 15.69 -16.70 -30.21
CA LEU A 22 16.40 -15.62 -29.54
C LEU A 22 15.39 -14.65 -28.97
N PHE A 23 15.69 -14.16 -27.77
CA PHE A 23 14.81 -13.26 -27.02
C PHE A 23 15.50 -11.93 -26.80
N GLU A 24 14.70 -10.86 -26.73
CA GLU A 24 15.20 -9.60 -26.20
C GLU A 24 15.51 -9.74 -24.71
N LYS A 25 16.69 -9.29 -24.31
CA LYS A 25 17.18 -9.45 -22.94
C LYS A 25 16.59 -8.38 -22.03
N ILE A 26 15.48 -8.71 -21.37
CA ILE A 26 14.86 -7.89 -20.34
C ILE A 26 15.17 -8.51 -18.98
N GLN A 27 15.99 -7.83 -18.17
CA GLN A 27 16.47 -8.41 -16.90
C GLN A 27 15.41 -8.35 -15.81
N SER A 28 14.74 -7.20 -15.66
CA SER A 28 13.73 -7.01 -14.64
C SER A 28 12.65 -6.03 -15.09
N VAL A 29 11.47 -6.19 -14.49
CA VAL A 29 10.36 -5.26 -14.61
C VAL A 29 9.90 -4.89 -13.20
N THR A 30 9.75 -3.59 -12.99
CA THR A 30 9.30 -3.06 -11.71
C THR A 30 7.84 -2.64 -11.82
N MET A 31 6.99 -3.21 -10.97
CA MET A 31 5.60 -2.81 -10.88
C MET A 31 5.44 -1.67 -9.87
N LYS A 32 4.71 -0.62 -10.31
CA LYS A 32 4.38 0.51 -9.44
C LYS A 32 3.28 0.12 -8.45
N PRO A 33 3.37 0.52 -7.18
CA PRO A 33 2.45 0.10 -6.12
C PRO A 33 1.03 0.67 -6.23
N CYS A 34 0.66 1.37 -7.30
CA CYS A 34 -0.66 2.00 -7.44
C CYS A 34 -1.23 2.06 -8.87
N ASN A 35 -0.39 2.20 -9.90
CA ASN A 35 -0.86 2.46 -11.27
C ASN A 35 -1.24 1.21 -12.07
N SER A 36 -0.94 0.02 -11.55
CA SER A 36 -1.05 -1.22 -12.30
C SER A 36 -2.00 -2.17 -11.57
N SER A 37 -3.27 -2.20 -12.00
CA SER A 37 -4.20 -3.28 -11.62
C SER A 37 -3.71 -4.64 -12.15
N THR A 38 -2.95 -4.60 -13.24
CA THR A 38 -2.34 -5.73 -13.90
C THR A 38 -0.83 -5.55 -14.04
N ALA A 39 -0.06 -6.59 -13.71
CA ALA A 39 1.34 -6.70 -14.05
C ALA A 39 1.48 -7.19 -15.49
N ILE A 40 2.36 -6.56 -16.28
CA ILE A 40 2.72 -7.03 -17.61
C ILE A 40 4.18 -7.47 -17.54
N ILE A 41 4.42 -8.76 -17.77
CA ILE A 41 5.78 -9.31 -17.83
C ILE A 41 6.10 -9.51 -19.31
N PRO A 42 7.05 -8.73 -19.86
CA PRO A 42 7.35 -8.73 -21.28
C PRO A 42 8.12 -9.99 -21.67
N CYS A 43 7.84 -10.49 -22.87
CA CYS A 43 8.61 -11.55 -23.49
C CYS A 43 8.58 -11.35 -25.00
N TRP A 44 9.74 -11.06 -25.59
CA TRP A 44 9.85 -10.69 -27.00
C TRP A 44 10.86 -11.62 -27.69
N VAL A 45 10.39 -12.32 -28.72
CA VAL A 45 11.17 -13.19 -29.59
C VAL A 45 11.63 -12.37 -30.80
N THR A 46 12.93 -12.39 -31.11
CA THR A 46 13.52 -11.50 -32.13
C THR A 46 13.72 -12.17 -33.49
N ASN A 47 13.66 -13.50 -33.56
CA ASN A 47 13.99 -14.28 -34.77
C ASN A 47 12.93 -15.34 -35.13
N LEU A 48 11.65 -14.96 -35.07
CA LEU A 48 10.56 -15.77 -35.61
C LEU A 48 10.66 -15.87 -37.14
N GLU A 49 10.32 -17.04 -37.70
CA GLU A 49 10.38 -17.30 -39.13
C GLU A 49 9.01 -17.62 -39.75
N LEU A 50 8.14 -18.32 -39.03
CA LEU A 50 6.85 -18.79 -39.56
C LEU A 50 5.73 -17.78 -39.32
N ASN A 51 5.84 -16.96 -38.27
CA ASN A 51 4.89 -15.89 -37.92
C ASN A 51 3.43 -16.39 -37.88
N ASN A 52 3.23 -17.63 -37.43
CA ASN A 52 1.93 -18.29 -37.44
C ASN A 52 1.63 -18.88 -36.07
N THR A 53 0.59 -18.37 -35.40
CA THR A 53 0.22 -18.81 -34.05
C THR A 53 -0.11 -20.30 -33.97
N LYS A 54 -0.55 -20.94 -35.07
CA LYS A 54 -0.93 -22.36 -35.08
C LYS A 54 0.23 -23.34 -34.88
N VAL A 55 1.46 -22.87 -35.09
CA VAL A 55 2.68 -23.66 -34.89
C VAL A 55 3.46 -23.19 -33.67
N MET A 56 2.82 -22.39 -32.80
CA MET A 56 3.45 -21.82 -31.62
C MET A 56 2.90 -22.43 -30.33
N PHE A 57 3.79 -22.64 -29.38
CA PHE A 57 3.47 -23.00 -28.01
C PHE A 57 4.14 -22.00 -27.08
N VAL A 58 3.40 -21.51 -26.09
CA VAL A 58 3.92 -20.58 -25.08
C VAL A 58 3.70 -21.18 -23.71
N LYS A 59 4.74 -21.16 -22.87
CA LYS A 59 4.64 -21.55 -21.47
C LYS A 59 5.24 -20.47 -20.60
N TRP A 60 4.57 -20.19 -19.49
CA TRP A 60 5.08 -19.33 -18.45
C TRP A 60 5.24 -20.11 -17.15
N LYS A 61 6.43 -19.96 -16.56
CA LYS A 61 6.82 -20.61 -15.31
C LYS A 61 7.19 -19.57 -14.27
N VAL A 62 6.86 -19.85 -13.01
CA VAL A 62 7.31 -19.08 -11.85
C VAL A 62 7.95 -20.07 -10.89
N GLN A 63 9.18 -19.78 -10.44
CA GLN A 63 9.96 -20.71 -9.59
C GLN A 63 10.06 -22.13 -10.19
N GLY A 64 10.17 -22.24 -11.52
CA GLY A 64 10.26 -23.52 -12.24
C GLY A 64 8.95 -24.30 -12.40
N LYS A 65 7.82 -23.81 -11.86
CA LYS A 65 6.51 -24.43 -12.02
C LYS A 65 5.68 -23.70 -13.08
N GLU A 66 5.11 -24.47 -14.01
CA GLU A 66 4.21 -23.95 -15.04
C GLU A 66 2.91 -23.45 -14.40
N PHE A 67 2.52 -22.23 -14.77
CA PHE A 67 1.26 -21.65 -14.31
C PHE A 67 0.33 -21.22 -15.45
N PHE A 68 0.89 -21.04 -16.66
CA PHE A 68 0.14 -20.68 -17.86
C PHE A 68 0.75 -21.37 -19.08
N THR A 69 -0.11 -21.90 -19.95
CA THR A 69 0.28 -22.40 -21.28
C THR A 69 -0.73 -21.99 -22.34
N TYR A 70 -0.23 -21.78 -23.55
CA TYR A 70 -1.02 -21.58 -24.75
C TYR A 70 -0.57 -22.59 -25.81
N ASP A 71 -1.53 -23.35 -26.34
CA ASP A 71 -1.37 -24.30 -27.43
C ASP A 71 -1.99 -23.70 -28.70
N GLY A 72 -1.14 -23.38 -29.67
CA GLY A 72 -1.56 -22.81 -30.95
C GLY A 72 -2.27 -23.80 -31.87
N VAL A 73 -2.00 -25.10 -31.76
CA VAL A 73 -2.62 -26.14 -32.58
C VAL A 73 -4.08 -26.31 -32.18
N GLU A 74 -4.33 -26.39 -30.88
CA GLU A 74 -5.69 -26.51 -30.33
C GLU A 74 -6.39 -25.16 -30.11
N ASN A 75 -5.64 -24.06 -30.18
CA ASN A 75 -6.07 -22.72 -29.79
C ASN A 75 -6.67 -22.71 -28.37
N LYS A 76 -5.95 -23.30 -27.41
CA LYS A 76 -6.39 -23.45 -26.01
C LYS A 76 -5.41 -22.85 -25.03
N TYR A 77 -5.96 -22.37 -23.93
CA TYR A 77 -5.22 -21.87 -22.78
C TYR A 77 -5.37 -22.84 -21.61
N ALA A 78 -4.26 -23.18 -20.95
CA ALA A 78 -4.31 -23.82 -19.64
C ALA A 78 -3.76 -22.87 -18.58
N ARG A 79 -4.42 -22.86 -17.42
CA ARG A 79 -4.10 -22.00 -16.29
C ARG A 79 -4.10 -22.81 -15.01
N ASN A 80 -3.20 -22.47 -14.10
CA ASN A 80 -3.21 -23.01 -12.75
C ASN A 80 -4.36 -22.40 -11.93
N ALA A 81 -4.88 -23.13 -10.93
CA ALA A 81 -5.95 -22.68 -10.04
C ALA A 81 -5.60 -21.37 -9.30
N THR A 82 -4.32 -21.14 -9.02
CA THR A 82 -3.82 -19.91 -8.38
C THR A 82 -3.58 -18.75 -9.35
N PHE A 83 -3.56 -18.99 -10.66
CA PHE A 83 -3.22 -18.01 -11.70
C PHE A 83 -4.34 -17.89 -12.74
N GLN A 84 -5.58 -17.67 -12.29
CA GLN A 84 -6.76 -17.65 -13.17
C GLN A 84 -6.82 -16.41 -14.04
N SER A 85 -6.25 -15.28 -13.57
CA SER A 85 -6.20 -14.03 -14.33
C SER A 85 -5.14 -14.01 -15.43
N ALA A 86 -4.25 -15.01 -15.46
CA ALA A 86 -3.16 -15.09 -16.42
C ALA A 86 -3.66 -15.17 -17.87
N ASN A 87 -3.18 -14.25 -18.70
CA ASN A 87 -3.46 -14.26 -20.13
C ASN A 87 -2.33 -13.62 -20.93
N LEU A 88 -2.21 -13.96 -22.22
CA LEU A 88 -1.33 -13.21 -23.11
C LEU A 88 -1.84 -11.77 -23.26
N LEU A 89 -0.91 -10.83 -23.43
CA LEU A 89 -1.24 -9.42 -23.64
C LEU A 89 -2.15 -9.24 -24.85
N ASP A 90 -1.77 -9.86 -25.97
CA ASP A 90 -2.56 -9.88 -27.20
C ASP A 90 -2.14 -11.08 -28.03
N LEU A 91 -3.10 -11.94 -28.39
CA LEU A 91 -2.83 -13.13 -29.21
C LEU A 91 -2.37 -12.75 -30.62
N SER A 92 -2.85 -11.64 -31.17
CA SER A 92 -2.46 -11.18 -32.50
C SER A 92 -1.00 -10.70 -32.55
N GLN A 93 -0.45 -10.29 -31.41
CA GLN A 93 0.94 -9.85 -31.32
C GLN A 93 1.94 -11.02 -31.23
N LEU A 94 1.44 -12.24 -30.99
CA LEU A 94 2.28 -13.43 -30.93
C LEU A 94 2.96 -13.74 -32.28
N THR A 95 2.31 -13.43 -33.41
CA THR A 95 2.92 -13.56 -34.75
C THR A 95 4.06 -12.55 -34.99
N TYR A 96 4.17 -11.54 -34.15
CA TYR A 96 5.25 -10.55 -34.16
C TYR A 96 6.30 -10.82 -33.07
N GLY A 97 6.22 -11.97 -32.38
CA GLY A 97 7.18 -12.36 -31.36
C GLY A 97 6.84 -11.88 -29.96
N ILE A 98 5.69 -11.23 -29.74
CA ILE A 98 5.31 -10.71 -28.43
C ILE A 98 4.49 -11.77 -27.68
N ALA A 99 5.14 -12.45 -26.74
CA ALA A 99 4.56 -13.47 -25.87
C ALA A 99 4.38 -12.98 -24.42
N SER A 100 4.30 -11.65 -24.23
CA SER A 100 4.13 -11.00 -22.93
C SER A 100 2.87 -11.50 -22.21
N ILE A 101 2.98 -11.71 -20.89
CA ILE A 101 1.88 -12.17 -20.05
C ILE A 101 1.35 -11.04 -19.18
N VAL A 102 0.03 -11.05 -18.99
CA VAL A 102 -0.71 -10.16 -18.11
C VAL A 102 -1.20 -10.96 -16.93
N LEU A 103 -0.90 -10.47 -15.72
CA LEU A 103 -1.33 -11.04 -14.45
C LEU A 103 -2.10 -9.97 -13.68
N SER A 104 -3.14 -10.36 -12.94
CA SER A 104 -3.69 -9.48 -11.92
C SER A 104 -2.67 -9.26 -10.81
N ARG A 105 -2.73 -8.10 -10.17
CA ARG A 105 -1.81 -7.75 -9.08
C ARG A 105 -1.76 -8.77 -7.94
N LYS A 106 -2.88 -9.45 -7.63
CA LYS A 106 -2.93 -10.47 -6.57
C LYS A 106 -2.17 -11.75 -6.93
N GLU A 107 -2.07 -12.06 -8.22
CA GLU A 107 -1.39 -13.24 -8.74
C GLU A 107 0.06 -12.95 -9.15
N ALA A 108 0.41 -11.67 -9.36
CA ALA A 108 1.75 -11.21 -9.74
C ALA A 108 2.72 -11.21 -8.53
N ILE A 109 3.23 -12.37 -8.16
CA ILE A 109 4.16 -12.53 -7.03
C ILE A 109 5.57 -12.07 -7.44
N PRO A 110 6.32 -11.32 -6.61
CA PRO A 110 7.70 -10.96 -6.94
C PRO A 110 8.60 -12.19 -7.10
N GLY A 111 9.50 -12.17 -8.08
CA GLY A 111 10.44 -13.26 -8.34
C GLY A 111 10.73 -13.47 -9.83
N ASN A 112 11.39 -14.58 -10.13
CA ASN A 112 11.82 -14.91 -11.49
C ASN A 112 10.73 -15.65 -12.26
N TYR A 113 10.35 -15.07 -13.39
CA TYR A 113 9.42 -15.65 -14.35
C TYR A 113 10.19 -16.10 -15.57
N THR A 114 9.95 -17.32 -16.02
CA THR A 114 10.52 -17.87 -17.25
C THR A 114 9.46 -17.91 -18.33
N CYS A 115 9.73 -17.28 -19.46
CA CYS A 115 8.95 -17.37 -20.68
C CYS A 115 9.63 -18.39 -21.59
N GLU A 116 8.91 -19.44 -21.98
CA GLU A 116 9.37 -20.45 -22.94
C GLU A 116 8.46 -20.38 -24.16
N VAL A 117 9.06 -20.20 -25.34
CA VAL A 117 8.33 -20.15 -26.61
C VAL A 117 8.90 -21.22 -27.52
N THR A 118 8.00 -21.92 -28.21
CA THR A 118 8.33 -22.88 -29.26
C THR A 118 7.64 -22.46 -30.54
N GLU A 119 8.36 -22.42 -31.66
CA GLU A 119 7.84 -22.26 -33.01
C GLU A 119 8.23 -23.50 -33.82
N SER A 120 7.27 -24.40 -34.06
CA SER A 120 7.50 -25.71 -34.70
C SER A 120 8.58 -26.52 -33.96
N ASN A 121 9.78 -26.67 -34.52
CA ASN A 121 10.90 -27.40 -33.93
C ASN A 121 11.93 -26.50 -33.22
N ARG A 122 11.70 -25.19 -33.20
CA ARG A 122 12.61 -24.21 -32.61
C ARG A 122 12.09 -23.80 -31.25
N GLU A 123 12.94 -23.86 -30.24
CA GLU A 123 12.59 -23.50 -28.86
C GLU A 123 13.60 -22.52 -28.28
N GLY A 124 13.16 -21.80 -27.26
CA GLY A 124 14.05 -21.04 -26.39
C GLY A 124 13.27 -20.44 -25.23
N ASP A 125 14.01 -19.94 -24.26
CA ASP A 125 13.46 -19.34 -23.07
C ASP A 125 14.21 -18.07 -22.64
N THR A 126 13.53 -17.25 -21.86
CA THR A 126 14.12 -16.07 -21.21
C THR A 126 13.57 -15.91 -19.81
N VAL A 127 14.37 -15.33 -18.92
CA VAL A 127 14.00 -15.09 -17.53
C VAL A 127 13.89 -13.59 -17.29
N VAL A 128 12.77 -13.18 -16.72
CA VAL A 128 12.48 -11.80 -16.32
C VAL A 128 12.16 -11.77 -14.84
N GLU A 129 12.86 -10.93 -14.09
CA GLU A 129 12.59 -10.72 -12.67
C GLU A 129 11.47 -9.69 -12.49
N LEU A 130 10.38 -10.08 -11.82
CA LEU A 130 9.34 -9.14 -11.39
C LEU A 130 9.68 -8.60 -10.00
N THR A 131 9.88 -7.30 -9.92
CA THR A 131 10.13 -6.57 -8.66
C THR A 131 8.98 -5.60 -8.38
N TYR A 132 8.77 -5.29 -7.10
CA TYR A 132 7.85 -4.23 -6.69
C TYR A 132 8.65 -3.00 -6.30
N GLU A 133 8.22 -1.83 -6.77
CA GLU A 133 8.79 -0.57 -6.28
C GLU A 133 8.31 -0.37 -4.83
N SER A 134 9.26 -0.27 -3.90
CA SER A 134 8.98 0.16 -2.53
C SER A 134 8.66 1.65 -2.53
N ALA A 135 7.39 2.01 -2.70
CA ALA A 135 6.96 3.38 -2.46
C ALA A 135 6.44 3.49 -1.03
N SER A 136 6.90 4.51 -0.32
CA SER A 136 6.34 4.89 0.97
C SER A 136 5.01 5.59 0.75
N TRP A 137 4.09 5.44 1.72
CA TRP A 137 2.79 6.08 1.64
C TRP A 137 2.88 7.57 1.99
N PHE A 138 3.71 7.90 2.96
CA PHE A 138 4.08 9.27 3.34
C PHE A 138 5.59 9.46 3.20
N SER A 139 6.05 10.70 3.12
CA SER A 139 7.47 10.99 3.28
C SER A 139 7.91 10.75 4.72
N SER A 140 9.19 10.46 4.94
CA SER A 140 9.73 10.23 6.29
C SER A 140 9.47 11.41 7.26
N MET A 141 9.45 12.64 6.73
CA MET A 141 9.08 13.83 7.49
C MET A 141 7.59 13.82 7.90
N GLU A 142 6.69 13.54 6.97
CA GLU A 142 5.25 13.47 7.24
C GLU A 142 4.90 12.36 8.24
N THR A 143 5.48 11.17 8.08
CA THR A 143 5.33 10.06 9.04
C THR A 143 5.75 10.48 10.45
N SER A 144 6.88 11.18 10.58
CA SER A 144 7.37 11.69 11.85
C SER A 144 6.41 12.71 12.47
N PHE A 145 5.84 13.61 11.67
CA PHE A 145 4.85 14.57 12.15
C PHE A 145 3.57 13.89 12.62
N ILE A 146 3.02 12.93 11.86
CA ILE A 146 1.81 12.20 12.26
C ILE A 146 2.01 11.53 13.61
N ILE A 147 3.12 10.79 13.78
CA ILE A 147 3.43 10.10 15.04
C ILE A 147 3.58 11.11 16.18
N ALA A 148 4.32 12.20 15.97
CA ALA A 148 4.53 13.23 16.99
C ALA A 148 3.20 13.88 17.44
N THR A 149 2.34 14.25 16.51
CA THR A 149 1.03 14.85 16.77
C THR A 149 0.13 13.89 17.57
N VAL A 150 0.11 12.59 17.26
CA VAL A 150 -0.65 11.60 18.03
C VAL A 150 -0.15 11.50 19.48
N ILE A 151 1.17 11.45 19.66
CA ILE A 151 1.78 11.39 21.00
C ILE A 151 1.43 12.64 21.80
N VAL A 152 1.57 13.83 21.20
CA VAL A 152 1.21 15.11 21.82
C VAL A 152 -0.27 15.12 22.21
N ALA A 153 -1.17 14.71 21.32
CA ALA A 153 -2.61 14.63 21.59
C ALA A 153 -2.93 13.78 22.83
N VAL A 154 -2.31 12.60 22.95
CA VAL A 154 -2.48 11.70 24.11
C VAL A 154 -1.97 12.35 25.40
N PHE A 155 -0.77 12.93 25.39
CA PHE A 155 -0.26 13.60 26.59
C PHE A 155 -1.13 14.79 26.99
N MET A 156 -1.51 15.62 26.03
CA MET A 156 -2.37 16.78 26.25
C MET A 156 -3.72 16.39 26.84
N TYR A 157 -4.30 15.27 26.40
CA TYR A 157 -5.51 14.70 26.98
C TYR A 157 -5.34 14.44 28.48
N TRP A 158 -4.30 13.71 28.87
CA TRP A 158 -4.06 13.35 30.27
C TRP A 158 -3.76 14.57 31.14
N PHE A 159 -2.99 15.53 30.62
CA PHE A 159 -2.70 16.78 31.34
C PHE A 159 -3.95 17.62 31.58
N GLN A 160 -4.82 17.77 30.58
CA GLN A 160 -6.09 18.49 30.73
C GLN A 160 -7.00 17.81 31.76
N LEU A 161 -7.10 16.49 31.71
CA LEU A 161 -7.89 15.71 32.67
C LEU A 161 -7.34 15.85 34.09
N ALA A 162 -6.02 15.79 34.27
CA ALA A 162 -5.38 15.97 35.56
C ALA A 162 -5.59 17.39 36.12
N ALA A 163 -5.38 18.42 35.30
CA ALA A 163 -5.58 19.82 35.70
C ALA A 163 -7.00 20.06 36.19
N VAL A 164 -8.00 19.50 35.50
CA VAL A 164 -9.40 19.65 35.90
C VAL A 164 -9.74 18.82 37.14
N ALA A 165 -9.26 17.58 37.23
CA ALA A 165 -9.53 16.71 38.37
C ALA A 165 -8.89 17.19 39.68
N VAL A 166 -7.81 17.97 39.62
CA VAL A 166 -7.15 18.55 40.80
C VAL A 166 -7.84 19.84 41.26
N LYS A 167 -8.29 20.69 40.33
CA LYS A 167 -8.77 22.03 40.64
C LYS A 167 -10.28 22.16 40.76
N PHE A 168 -11.05 21.30 40.08
CA PHE A 168 -12.50 21.43 40.02
C PHE A 168 -13.19 20.20 40.61
N ASP A 169 -14.23 20.45 41.40
CA ASP A 169 -14.99 19.39 42.04
C ASP A 169 -15.86 18.66 41.01
N MET A 170 -15.39 17.50 40.57
CA MET A 170 -16.05 16.67 39.56
C MET A 170 -16.72 15.48 40.23
N THR A 171 -17.99 15.23 39.87
CA THR A 171 -18.68 14.01 40.31
C THR A 171 -17.92 12.76 39.86
N LEU A 172 -17.88 11.74 40.72
CA LEU A 172 -17.13 10.49 40.51
C LEU A 172 -17.50 9.79 39.19
N GLN A 173 -18.79 9.81 38.81
CA GLN A 173 -19.27 9.25 37.54
C GLN A 173 -18.64 9.93 36.31
N LYS A 174 -18.60 11.27 36.30
CA LYS A 174 -18.01 12.05 35.21
C LYS A 174 -16.50 11.82 35.12
N LYS A 175 -15.81 11.79 36.26
CA LYS A 175 -14.36 11.53 36.35
C LYS A 175 -14.01 10.14 35.82
N SER A 176 -14.74 9.11 36.25
CA SER A 176 -14.53 7.73 35.79
C SER A 176 -14.78 7.57 34.29
N GLY A 177 -15.84 8.18 33.74
CA GLY A 177 -16.13 8.17 32.31
C GLY A 177 -15.01 8.79 31.46
N LEU A 178 -14.50 9.95 31.87
CA LEU A 178 -13.39 10.61 31.19
C LEU A 178 -12.09 9.79 31.25
N ILE A 179 -11.78 9.15 32.38
CA ILE A 179 -10.61 8.28 32.48
C ILE A 179 -10.74 7.08 31.52
N LEU A 180 -11.91 6.43 31.48
CA LEU A 180 -12.16 5.30 30.60
C LEU A 180 -12.00 5.68 29.12
N MET A 181 -12.58 6.80 28.70
CA MET A 181 -12.43 7.31 27.33
C MET A 181 -10.97 7.62 26.97
N GLY A 182 -10.20 8.12 27.94
CA GLY A 182 -8.78 8.42 27.76
C GLY A 182 -7.92 7.19 27.56
N ILE A 183 -8.19 6.14 28.33
CA ILE A 183 -7.52 4.84 28.18
C ILE A 183 -7.83 4.26 26.80
N ILE A 184 -9.10 4.26 26.39
CA ILE A 184 -9.52 3.77 25.06
C ILE A 184 -8.80 4.53 23.94
N ALA A 185 -8.78 5.86 23.99
CA ALA A 185 -8.09 6.69 23.00
C ALA A 185 -6.57 6.41 22.96
N SER A 186 -5.95 6.20 24.12
CA SER A 186 -4.52 5.89 24.24
C SER A 186 -4.20 4.50 23.65
N VAL A 187 -5.06 3.50 23.89
CA VAL A 187 -4.92 2.15 23.30
C VAL A 187 -5.02 2.21 21.78
N PHE A 188 -6.02 2.92 21.24
CA PHE A 188 -6.14 3.09 19.80
C PHE A 188 -4.96 3.83 19.18
N ALA A 189 -4.44 4.86 19.85
CA ALA A 189 -3.24 5.57 19.40
C ALA A 189 -2.01 4.64 19.32
N VAL A 190 -1.79 3.80 20.35
CA VAL A 190 -0.67 2.85 20.37
C VAL A 190 -0.80 1.80 19.26
N ILE A 191 -1.98 1.18 19.13
CA ILE A 191 -2.23 0.18 18.06
C ILE A 191 -2.11 0.84 16.68
N GLY A 192 -2.65 2.05 16.53
CA GLY A 192 -2.59 2.84 15.30
C GLY A 192 -1.15 3.11 14.87
N ILE A 193 -0.29 3.55 15.80
CA ILE A 193 1.14 3.78 15.53
C ILE A 193 1.83 2.47 15.12
N ILE A 194 1.60 1.36 15.85
CA ILE A 194 2.21 0.06 15.52
C ILE A 194 1.84 -0.40 14.12
N LEU A 195 0.58 -0.25 13.72
CA LEU A 195 0.10 -0.60 12.39
C LEU A 195 0.55 0.39 11.30
N PHE A 196 0.88 1.62 11.67
CA PHE A 196 1.30 2.67 10.75
C PHE A 196 2.80 2.62 10.41
N ILE A 197 3.65 2.13 11.32
CA ILE A 197 5.13 2.07 11.15
C ILE A 197 5.59 1.30 9.91
N PRO A 198 5.05 0.11 9.56
CA PRO A 198 5.59 -0.66 8.43
C PRO A 198 5.29 0.06 7.12
N ASP A 199 6.23 0.81 6.54
CA ASP A 199 5.96 1.59 5.32
C ASP A 199 5.43 0.73 4.16
N GLY A 200 4.26 1.09 3.62
CA GLY A 200 3.66 0.34 2.52
C GLY A 200 2.22 0.74 2.20
N TYR A 201 1.66 0.12 1.16
CA TYR A 201 0.27 0.28 0.71
C TYR A 201 -0.61 -0.89 1.15
N GLU A 202 -0.33 -1.46 2.32
CA GLU A 202 -1.11 -2.57 2.85
C GLU A 202 -2.36 -2.10 3.61
N ALA A 203 -3.33 -3.00 3.75
CA ALA A 203 -4.55 -2.72 4.51
C ALA A 203 -4.25 -2.44 6.01
N SER A 204 -3.12 -2.96 6.52
CA SER A 204 -2.60 -2.69 7.86
C SER A 204 -2.29 -1.21 8.06
N ASN A 205 -1.56 -0.60 7.13
CA ASN A 205 -1.24 0.83 7.16
C ASN A 205 -2.49 1.70 7.14
N GLN A 206 -3.43 1.39 6.24
CA GLN A 206 -4.71 2.13 6.13
C GLN A 206 -5.49 2.08 7.43
N SER A 207 -5.52 0.90 8.05
CA SER A 207 -6.17 0.68 9.34
C SER A 207 -5.46 1.46 10.45
N GLY A 208 -4.13 1.47 10.47
CA GLY A 208 -3.32 2.23 11.43
C GLY A 208 -3.61 3.73 11.38
N LEU A 209 -3.66 4.29 10.17
CA LEU A 209 -4.01 5.69 9.95
C LEU A 209 -5.45 6.01 10.38
N GLY A 210 -6.40 5.10 10.12
CA GLY A 210 -7.77 5.23 10.61
C GLY A 210 -7.87 5.20 12.14
N LEU A 211 -7.13 4.30 12.78
CA LEU A 211 -7.02 4.20 14.24
C LEU A 211 -6.35 5.42 14.88
N ILE A 212 -5.62 6.23 14.12
CA ILE A 212 -5.07 7.50 14.57
C ILE A 212 -6.12 8.62 14.50
N VAL A 213 -6.85 8.73 13.38
CA VAL A 213 -7.75 9.86 13.11
C VAL A 213 -9.11 9.67 13.79
N VAL A 214 -9.66 8.46 13.82
CA VAL A 214 -11.01 8.19 14.35
C VAL A 214 -11.13 8.50 15.85
N PRO A 215 -10.17 8.14 16.73
CA PRO A 215 -10.28 8.47 18.14
C PRO A 215 -10.25 9.98 18.43
N ALA A 216 -9.80 10.81 17.48
CA ALA A 216 -9.85 12.26 17.62
C ALA A 216 -11.28 12.81 17.75
N VAL A 217 -12.30 12.06 17.31
CA VAL A 217 -13.73 12.35 17.59
C VAL A 217 -13.94 12.53 19.09
N PHE A 218 -13.37 11.65 19.91
CA PHE A 218 -13.58 11.65 21.35
C PHE A 218 -12.86 12.81 22.05
N LEU A 219 -11.83 13.38 21.41
CA LEU A 219 -11.11 14.54 21.94
C LEU A 219 -11.91 15.85 21.84
N VAL A 220 -12.90 15.94 20.95
CA VAL A 220 -13.72 17.15 20.75
C VAL A 220 -14.74 17.33 21.89
N PRO A 221 -15.57 16.33 22.26
CA PRO A 221 -16.47 16.42 23.41
C PRO A 221 -15.76 16.66 24.73
N LEU A 222 -14.51 16.21 24.86
CA LEU A 222 -13.70 16.44 26.07
C LEU A 222 -13.60 17.92 26.39
N LEU A 223 -13.16 18.73 25.42
CA LEU A 223 -12.96 20.17 25.64
C LEU A 223 -14.28 20.85 26.02
N TYR A 224 -15.39 20.41 25.42
CA TYR A 224 -16.72 20.93 25.73
C TYR A 224 -17.09 20.62 27.18
N PHE A 225 -16.90 19.36 27.57
CA PHE A 225 -17.23 18.88 28.91
C PHE A 225 -16.39 19.57 29.98
N LEU A 226 -15.08 19.74 29.75
CA LEU A 226 -14.19 20.47 30.64
C LEU A 226 -14.68 21.91 30.85
N PHE A 227 -15.05 22.62 29.78
CA PHE A 227 -15.58 23.98 29.93
C PHE A 227 -16.92 24.04 30.66
N THR A 228 -17.82 23.09 30.45
CA THR A 228 -19.08 23.03 31.20
C THR A 228 -18.91 22.68 32.68
N SER A 229 -17.83 21.98 33.05
CA SER A 229 -17.52 21.68 34.45
C SER A 229 -16.92 22.87 35.21
N VAL A 230 -16.32 23.81 34.49
CA VAL A 230 -15.63 24.97 35.08
C VAL A 230 -16.52 26.22 35.10
N PHE A 231 -17.36 26.41 34.07
CA PHE A 231 -18.15 27.63 33.91
C PHE A 231 -19.65 27.34 33.92
N GLU A 232 -20.42 28.05 34.76
CA GLU A 232 -21.89 28.07 34.69
C GLU A 232 -22.40 28.65 33.36
N LYS A 233 -21.68 29.61 32.78
CA LYS A 233 -21.91 30.13 31.42
C LYS A 233 -20.60 30.11 30.64
N GLN A 234 -20.60 29.41 29.52
CA GLN A 234 -19.39 29.28 28.70
C GLN A 234 -18.93 30.66 28.19
N PRO A 235 -17.66 31.05 28.43
CA PRO A 235 -17.12 32.26 27.85
C PRO A 235 -17.07 32.13 26.33
N VAL A 236 -17.29 33.24 25.61
CA VAL A 236 -17.25 33.27 24.13
C VAL A 236 -15.96 32.66 23.58
N PHE A 237 -14.84 32.87 24.29
CA PHE A 237 -13.55 32.27 23.96
C PHE A 237 -13.56 30.74 23.94
N ALA A 238 -14.21 30.09 24.92
CA ALA A 238 -14.34 28.63 24.97
C ALA A 238 -15.15 28.09 23.77
N ILE A 239 -16.21 28.80 23.40
CA ILE A 239 -17.04 28.47 22.23
C ILE A 239 -16.20 28.54 20.95
N ILE A 240 -15.39 29.59 20.78
CA ILE A 240 -14.49 29.75 19.64
C ILE A 240 -13.50 28.57 19.55
N LEU A 241 -12.88 28.18 20.68
CA LEU A 241 -11.96 27.04 20.72
C LEU A 241 -12.64 25.73 20.32
N LEU A 242 -13.88 25.52 20.75
CA LEU A 242 -14.65 24.32 20.38
C LEU A 242 -14.94 24.25 18.89
N VAL A 243 -15.36 25.37 18.30
CA VAL A 243 -15.58 25.46 16.84
C VAL A 243 -14.29 25.19 16.09
N LEU A 244 -13.16 25.78 16.53
CA LEU A 244 -11.87 25.58 15.89
C LEU A 244 -11.39 24.11 16.00
N LYS A 245 -11.63 23.46 17.14
CA LYS A 245 -11.31 22.03 17.33
C LYS A 245 -12.15 21.15 16.42
N ALA A 246 -13.45 21.44 16.29
CA ALA A 246 -14.35 20.72 15.40
C ALA A 246 -13.95 20.88 13.93
N LEU A 247 -13.55 22.10 13.51
CA LEU A 247 -13.03 22.36 12.17
C LEU A 247 -11.73 21.57 11.91
N GLY A 248 -10.78 21.58 12.85
CA GLY A 248 -9.56 20.78 12.76
C GLY A 248 -9.84 19.29 12.57
N TYR A 249 -10.83 18.76 13.32
CA TYR A 249 -11.29 17.38 13.16
C TYR A 249 -11.89 17.10 11.77
N ILE A 250 -12.77 17.95 11.26
CA ILE A 250 -13.34 17.79 9.92
C ILE A 250 -12.23 17.78 8.86
N ILE A 251 -11.26 18.69 8.96
CA ILE A 251 -10.11 18.75 8.05
C ILE A 251 -9.28 17.46 8.13
N ALA A 252 -9.03 16.93 9.32
CA ALA A 252 -8.29 15.68 9.51
C ALA A 252 -9.01 14.48 8.88
N VAL A 253 -10.33 14.37 9.04
CA VAL A 253 -11.14 13.29 8.46
C VAL A 253 -11.21 13.38 6.93
N VAL A 254 -11.39 14.58 6.39
CA VAL A 254 -11.40 14.79 4.94
C VAL A 254 -10.02 14.44 4.37
N GLY A 255 -8.94 14.92 5.01
CA GLY A 255 -7.58 14.56 4.65
C GLY A 255 -7.34 13.05 4.69
N PHE A 256 -7.81 12.37 5.73
CA PHE A 256 -7.74 10.91 5.84
C PHE A 256 -8.45 10.20 4.68
N PHE A 257 -9.68 10.61 4.34
CA PHE A 257 -10.43 10.00 3.25
C PHE A 257 -9.72 10.17 1.91
N VAL A 258 -9.18 11.37 1.64
CA VAL A 258 -8.37 11.62 0.44
C VAL A 258 -7.13 10.73 0.41
N CYS A 259 -6.44 10.56 1.55
CA CYS A 259 -5.27 9.70 1.65
C CYS A 259 -5.58 8.23 1.37
N VAL A 260 -6.70 7.70 1.87
CA VAL A 260 -7.11 6.30 1.66
C VAL A 260 -7.64 6.06 0.24
N SER A 261 -8.27 7.06 -0.37
CA SER A 261 -8.87 6.96 -1.70
C SER A 261 -7.85 7.06 -2.86
N ALA A 262 -6.67 7.62 -2.62
CA ALA A 262 -5.64 7.85 -3.63
C ALA A 262 -4.35 7.07 -3.34
N CYS A 263 -3.77 6.50 -4.40
CA CYS A 263 -2.51 5.78 -4.36
C CYS A 263 -1.63 6.33 -5.50
N PRO A 264 -0.51 7.03 -5.23
CA PRO A 264 -0.06 7.54 -3.93
C PRO A 264 -0.97 8.67 -3.40
N PRO A 265 -0.96 8.97 -2.09
CA PRO A 265 -1.76 10.01 -1.48
C PRO A 265 -1.15 11.35 -1.88
N THR A 266 -1.96 12.20 -2.51
CA THR A 266 -1.50 13.48 -3.02
C THR A 266 -1.61 14.61 -1.98
N GLN A 267 -2.36 14.39 -0.90
CA GLN A 267 -2.75 15.43 0.06
C GLN A 267 -2.60 14.99 1.54
N GLY A 268 -1.51 14.29 1.85
CA GLY A 268 -1.16 13.94 3.24
C GLY A 268 -1.07 15.13 4.19
N SER A 269 -0.58 16.25 3.68
CA SER A 269 -0.48 17.53 4.40
C SER A 269 -1.81 18.05 4.96
N VAL A 270 -2.94 17.77 4.30
CA VAL A 270 -4.27 18.22 4.76
C VAL A 270 -4.65 17.53 6.06
N MET A 271 -4.42 16.21 6.13
CA MET A 271 -4.66 15.44 7.35
C MET A 271 -3.77 15.93 8.50
N ILE A 272 -2.48 16.14 8.22
CA ILE A 272 -1.51 16.63 9.22
C ILE A 272 -1.92 18.00 9.73
N ALA A 273 -2.34 18.91 8.85
CA ALA A 273 -2.83 20.23 9.24
C ALA A 273 -4.05 20.16 10.17
N GLY A 274 -5.01 19.28 9.86
CA GLY A 274 -6.17 19.04 10.72
C GLY A 274 -5.80 18.56 12.11
N LEU A 275 -4.91 17.56 12.21
CA LEU A 275 -4.42 17.05 13.49
C LEU A 275 -3.64 18.12 14.27
N ALA A 276 -2.79 18.90 13.60
CA ALA A 276 -2.05 20.00 14.23
C ALA A 276 -2.96 21.09 14.82
N ILE A 277 -4.06 21.43 14.14
CA ILE A 277 -5.06 22.39 14.65
C ILE A 277 -5.68 21.86 15.96
N ILE A 278 -6.02 20.57 16.02
CA ILE A 278 -6.60 19.94 17.23
C ILE A 278 -5.62 20.06 18.41
N ASP A 279 -4.34 19.79 18.19
CA ASP A 279 -3.29 19.86 19.21
C ASP A 279 -3.07 21.29 19.70
N ILE A 280 -2.97 22.26 18.79
CA ILE A 280 -2.81 23.68 19.14
C ILE A 280 -3.98 24.14 20.01
N VAL A 281 -5.21 23.79 19.63
CA VAL A 281 -6.40 24.13 20.44
C VAL A 281 -6.35 23.45 21.81
N ALA A 282 -5.87 22.22 21.90
CA ALA A 282 -5.69 21.53 23.19
C ALA A 282 -4.66 22.26 24.07
N VAL A 283 -3.54 22.72 23.50
CA VAL A 283 -2.52 23.50 24.23
C VAL A 283 -3.10 24.81 24.75
N ILE A 284 -3.78 25.58 23.90
CA ILE A 284 -4.42 26.84 24.31
C ILE A 284 -5.47 26.60 25.40
N GLY A 285 -6.29 25.55 25.24
CA GLY A 285 -7.29 25.16 26.24
C GLY A 285 -6.67 24.81 27.59
N LEU A 286 -5.55 24.08 27.60
CA LEU A 286 -4.83 23.75 28.84
C LEU A 286 -4.27 25.01 29.53
N ILE A 287 -3.62 25.89 28.78
CA ILE A 287 -3.06 27.15 29.32
C ILE A 287 -4.18 27.98 29.95
N TYR A 288 -5.31 28.11 29.28
CA TYR A 288 -6.46 28.86 29.77
C TYR A 288 -7.01 28.28 31.09
N LEU A 289 -7.17 26.95 31.17
CA LEU A 289 -7.60 26.26 32.40
C LEU A 289 -6.62 26.48 33.56
N LEU A 290 -5.31 26.47 33.29
CA LEU A 290 -4.29 26.69 34.31
C LEU A 290 -4.34 28.12 34.88
N ILE A 291 -4.50 29.13 34.01
CA ILE A 291 -4.57 30.55 34.39
C ILE A 291 -5.79 30.82 35.27
N ILE A 292 -6.98 30.36 34.84
CA ILE A 292 -8.23 30.60 35.59
C ILE A 292 -8.21 29.89 36.92
N GLY A 293 -7.81 28.61 36.93
CA GLY A 293 -7.68 27.89 38.18
C GLY A 293 -6.55 28.41 39.08
N ALA A 294 -5.71 29.35 38.65
CA ALA A 294 -4.77 30.05 39.51
C ALA A 294 -5.37 31.34 40.10
N ALA A 295 -6.34 31.95 39.41
CA ALA A 295 -7.04 33.15 39.87
C ALA A 295 -8.05 32.89 41.00
N ASP A 296 -8.66 31.70 41.06
CA ASP A 296 -9.60 31.30 42.13
C ASP A 296 -8.94 30.99 43.49
N MET A 297 -7.60 30.99 43.59
CA MET A 297 -6.88 30.75 44.85
C MET A 297 -6.51 32.04 45.61
N LYS A 298 -7.27 33.12 45.43
CA LYS A 298 -7.06 34.40 46.12
C LYS A 298 -8.35 34.94 46.71
#